data_AF-A0A0C3MFD0-F1
#
_entry.id   AF-A0A0C3MFD0-F1
#
_cell.length_a   1.000
_cell.length_b   1.000
_cell.length_c   1.000
_cell.angle_alpha   90.00
_cell.angle_beta   90.00
_cell.angle_gamma   90.00
#
_symmetry.space_group_name_H-M   'P 1'
#
loop_
_entity.id
_entity.type
_entity.pdbx_description
1 polymer ?
#
loop_
_entity_poly.entity_id
_entity_poly.type
_entity_poly.pdbx_seq_one_letter_code
_entity_poly.pdbx_strand_id
1 'polypeptide(L)'
;KWPNYTLPALRPTFQPPAFVPPHSILILPTPSTLDTFPFYKSACALRELAEVNQVQEQFNATAESIVRDPSLGWQTQFLIPNGLKPSTNYTVWVTQGPKISGPLYMYTKSESFSQSCILVHSLSYCPMVSYPVPLPASGFSTTDPNATPTVDESTLPAAIASSVTGSLTNFSTLLSTFPCGRDVYSPLHSCADCYDAYRTWACFVSFPRCTEPLPGSPTTPTSSGSSSTVDPQVPFALKPRPAQSLPRAAGFPSPTTAYTELLPCIESCQAVRRTCPPFLGWACPVPDVNAAESYALGVWDSWNGLIPGGGLLGQADMGNGTVSVTDQFGRIWCNGA
;
A
#
# COMPACT_ATOMS: atom_id res chain seq x y z
N LYS A 1 -25.26 33.31 -5.64
CA LYS A 1 -24.75 32.32 -6.61
C LYS A 1 -24.07 31.24 -5.79
N TRP A 2 -24.64 30.04 -5.70
CA TRP A 2 -23.99 28.95 -4.97
C TRP A 2 -22.71 28.54 -5.70
N PRO A 3 -21.63 28.20 -4.98
CA PRO A 3 -20.42 27.69 -5.62
C PRO A 3 -20.78 26.42 -6.40
N ASN A 4 -20.38 26.36 -7.67
CA ASN A 4 -20.50 25.15 -8.47
C ASN A 4 -19.56 24.11 -7.87
N TYR A 5 -20.10 23.21 -7.06
CA TYR A 5 -19.32 22.17 -6.42
C TYR A 5 -19.20 20.98 -7.35
N THR A 6 -18.00 20.74 -7.87
CA THR A 6 -17.70 19.55 -8.66
C THR A 6 -17.03 18.51 -7.78
N LEU A 7 -17.64 17.32 -7.70
CA LEU A 7 -16.99 16.16 -7.09
C LEU A 7 -15.69 15.84 -7.86
N PRO A 8 -14.67 15.25 -7.19
CA PRO A 8 -13.47 14.80 -7.89
C PRO A 8 -13.85 13.83 -9.01
N ALA A 9 -13.19 13.99 -10.16
CA ALA A 9 -13.39 13.07 -11.28
C ALA A 9 -12.97 11.64 -10.88
N LEU A 10 -13.62 10.63 -11.47
CA LEU A 10 -13.24 9.23 -11.29
C LEU A 10 -11.74 9.01 -11.54
N ARG A 11 -11.24 9.62 -12.61
CA ARG A 11 -9.83 9.72 -12.97
C ARG A 11 -9.39 11.16 -12.78
N PRO A 12 -8.71 11.50 -11.68
CA PRO A 12 -8.17 12.82 -11.48
C PRO A 12 -7.20 13.16 -12.62
N THR A 13 -7.41 14.29 -13.27
CA THR A 13 -6.46 14.82 -14.25
C THR A 13 -5.68 15.92 -13.56
N PHE A 14 -4.45 15.60 -13.16
CA PHE A 14 -3.53 16.58 -12.60
C PHE A 14 -2.51 16.96 -13.67
N GLN A 15 -2.38 18.26 -13.96
CA GLN A 15 -1.32 18.73 -14.84
C GLN A 15 0.01 18.62 -14.11
N PRO A 16 1.01 17.88 -14.64
CA PRO A 16 2.30 17.73 -13.99
C PRO A 16 2.91 19.10 -13.68
N PRO A 17 3.67 19.21 -12.58
CA PRO A 17 4.20 20.50 -12.16
C PRO A 17 5.19 20.98 -13.21
N ALA A 18 5.19 22.29 -13.48
CA ALA A 18 6.07 22.90 -14.48
C ALA A 18 7.57 22.67 -14.18
N PHE A 19 7.89 22.38 -12.93
CA PHE A 19 9.22 22.01 -12.49
C PHE A 19 9.16 20.78 -11.59
N VAL A 20 9.88 19.72 -11.98
CA VAL A 20 10.14 18.55 -11.16
C VAL A 20 11.59 18.64 -10.70
N PRO A 21 11.86 18.70 -9.38
CA PRO A 21 13.24 18.71 -8.91
C PRO A 21 13.97 17.43 -9.34
N PRO A 22 15.27 17.51 -9.72
CA PRO A 22 16.01 16.36 -10.20
C PRO A 22 16.34 15.43 -9.03
N HIS A 23 15.45 14.50 -8.74
CA HIS A 23 15.67 13.43 -7.78
C HIS A 23 16.32 12.23 -8.48
N SER A 24 17.30 11.62 -7.84
CA SER A 24 17.91 10.37 -8.30
C SER A 24 17.93 9.36 -7.17
N ILE A 25 17.70 8.09 -7.50
CA ILE A 25 17.70 7.00 -6.54
C ILE A 25 19.07 6.29 -6.54
N LEU A 26 19.57 5.99 -5.36
CA LEU A 26 20.75 5.14 -5.14
C LEU A 26 20.27 3.87 -4.45
N ILE A 27 20.59 2.72 -5.02
CA ILE A 27 20.22 1.41 -4.48
C ILE A 27 21.50 0.60 -4.41
N LEU A 28 21.79 0.06 -3.22
CA LEU A 28 22.92 -0.84 -3.00
C LEU A 28 22.39 -2.07 -2.25
N PRO A 29 22.86 -3.30 -2.54
CA PRO A 29 22.70 -4.41 -1.61
C PRO A 29 23.16 -3.92 -0.24
N THR A 30 22.51 -4.33 0.84
CA THR A 30 22.89 -3.92 2.19
C THR A 30 24.11 -4.73 2.63
N PRO A 31 25.36 -4.24 2.53
CA PRO A 31 26.49 -4.96 3.10
C PRO A 31 26.41 -4.93 4.62
N SER A 32 27.01 -5.93 5.25
CA SER A 32 27.30 -5.92 6.69
C SER A 32 28.20 -4.74 7.11
N THR A 33 28.85 -4.06 6.17
CA THR A 33 29.75 -2.92 6.39
C THR A 33 29.08 -1.55 6.30
N LEU A 34 27.78 -1.46 5.97
CA LEU A 34 27.07 -0.17 5.98
C LEU A 34 27.01 0.43 7.38
N ASP A 35 26.92 -0.41 8.41
CA ASP A 35 26.95 0.00 9.82
C ASP A 35 28.31 0.57 10.24
N THR A 36 29.39 0.18 9.54
CA THR A 36 30.75 0.66 9.79
C THR A 36 31.21 1.75 8.81
N PHE A 37 30.37 2.15 7.84
CA PHE A 37 30.70 3.18 6.86
C PHE A 37 30.27 4.57 7.35
N PRO A 38 31.16 5.38 7.95
CA PRO A 38 30.77 6.63 8.62
C PRO A 38 30.18 7.70 7.68
N PHE A 39 30.30 7.51 6.36
CA PHE A 39 29.88 8.46 5.34
C PHE A 39 28.57 8.11 4.64
N TYR A 40 27.74 7.20 5.20
CA TYR A 40 26.42 6.86 4.63
C TYR A 40 25.43 8.05 4.58
N LYS A 41 25.79 9.17 5.20
CA LYS A 41 25.05 10.44 5.17
C LYS A 41 25.50 11.40 4.05
N SER A 42 26.45 11.00 3.20
CA SER A 42 26.96 11.81 2.09
C SER A 42 26.63 11.16 0.75
N ALA A 43 25.93 11.91 -0.12
CA ALA A 43 25.61 11.45 -1.47
C ALA A 43 26.86 11.16 -2.32
N CYS A 44 27.93 11.96 -2.17
CA CYS A 44 29.17 11.74 -2.91
C CYS A 44 29.88 10.45 -2.47
N ALA A 45 29.96 10.20 -1.16
CA ALA A 45 30.61 9.01 -0.64
C ALA A 45 29.89 7.72 -1.05
N LEU A 46 28.55 7.74 -1.08
CA LEU A 46 27.77 6.59 -1.56
C LEU A 46 27.91 6.36 -3.06
N ARG A 47 28.05 7.43 -3.86
CA ARG A 47 28.32 7.31 -5.31
C ARG A 47 29.69 6.69 -5.57
N GLU A 48 30.73 7.16 -4.88
CA GLU A 48 32.06 6.53 -4.97
C GLU A 48 32.05 5.08 -4.51
N LEU A 49 31.33 4.76 -3.42
CA LEU A 49 31.19 3.39 -2.95
C LEU A 49 30.50 2.48 -3.99
N ALA A 50 29.50 3.01 -4.69
CA ALA A 50 28.81 2.29 -5.76
C ALA A 50 29.73 2.00 -6.96
N GLU A 51 30.58 2.96 -7.32
CA GLU A 51 31.57 2.83 -8.39
C GLU A 51 32.69 1.85 -8.04
N VAL A 52 33.29 1.98 -6.85
CA VAL A 52 34.43 1.17 -6.39
C VAL A 52 34.07 -0.30 -6.27
N ASN A 53 32.90 -0.62 -5.73
CA ASN A 53 32.48 -2.01 -5.57
C ASN A 53 31.93 -2.64 -6.86
N GLN A 54 31.88 -1.89 -7.97
CA GLN A 54 31.12 -2.25 -9.18
C GLN A 54 29.68 -2.66 -8.86
N VAL A 55 29.13 -2.11 -7.77
CA VAL A 55 27.75 -2.33 -7.31
C VAL A 55 26.80 -1.36 -8.03
N GLN A 56 27.30 -0.57 -8.99
CA GLN A 56 26.51 -0.08 -10.10
C GLN A 56 26.00 -1.25 -10.96
N GLU A 57 25.13 -2.08 -10.41
CA GLU A 57 24.00 -2.51 -11.21
C GLU A 57 23.26 -1.20 -11.52
N GLN A 58 23.42 -0.69 -12.75
CA GLN A 58 22.62 0.42 -13.22
C GLN A 58 21.17 -0.06 -13.21
N PHE A 59 20.49 0.14 -12.09
CA PHE A 59 19.05 -0.04 -12.01
C PHE A 59 18.45 0.98 -12.97
N ASN A 60 17.83 0.52 -14.07
CA ASN A 60 17.14 1.39 -15.01
C ASN A 60 15.86 1.91 -14.37
N ALA A 61 16.01 2.79 -13.37
CA ALA A 61 14.89 3.36 -12.65
C ALA A 61 14.21 4.44 -13.51
N THR A 62 12.93 4.26 -13.79
CA THR A 62 12.11 5.31 -14.42
C THR A 62 11.45 6.15 -13.34
N ALA A 63 11.51 7.48 -13.48
CA ALA A 63 10.91 8.42 -12.54
C ALA A 63 9.65 9.03 -13.14
N GLU A 64 8.56 9.03 -12.38
CA GLU A 64 7.28 9.62 -12.77
C GLU A 64 6.80 10.59 -11.67
N SER A 65 6.19 11.70 -12.08
CA SER A 65 5.52 12.61 -11.13
C SER A 65 4.06 12.18 -10.96
N ILE A 66 3.64 11.91 -9.73
CA ILE A 66 2.31 11.42 -9.40
C ILE A 66 1.72 12.19 -8.22
N VAL A 67 0.40 12.38 -8.24
CA VAL A 67 -0.37 12.85 -7.08
C VAL A 67 -1.09 11.65 -6.48
N ARG A 68 -0.61 11.19 -5.32
CA ARG A 68 -1.25 10.08 -4.60
C ARG A 68 -2.44 10.54 -3.77
N ASP A 69 -2.28 11.69 -3.12
CA ASP A 69 -3.29 12.36 -2.32
C ASP A 69 -3.25 13.84 -2.69
N PRO A 70 -4.39 14.47 -3.04
CA PRO A 70 -4.44 15.90 -3.30
C PRO A 70 -3.86 16.76 -2.18
N SER A 71 -3.99 16.33 -0.92
CA SER A 71 -3.47 17.05 0.25
C SER A 71 -1.95 16.95 0.41
N LEU A 72 -1.32 15.90 -0.12
CA LEU A 72 0.14 15.69 -0.05
C LEU A 72 0.89 16.31 -1.24
N GLY A 73 0.17 16.72 -2.29
CA GLY A 73 0.75 17.31 -3.48
C GLY A 73 1.52 16.31 -4.37
N TRP A 74 2.41 16.86 -5.18
CA TRP A 74 3.19 16.08 -6.15
C TRP A 74 4.32 15.28 -5.49
N GLN A 75 4.41 14.01 -5.85
CA GLN A 75 5.45 13.10 -5.42
C GLN A 75 6.19 12.51 -6.62
N THR A 76 7.44 12.11 -6.42
CA THR A 76 8.21 11.36 -7.42
C THR A 76 8.13 9.86 -7.11
N GLN A 77 7.61 9.09 -8.05
CA GLN A 77 7.62 7.63 -8.03
C GLN A 77 8.81 7.12 -8.84
N PHE A 78 9.57 6.17 -8.29
CA PHE A 78 10.61 5.45 -9.00
C PHE A 78 10.16 4.01 -9.25
N LEU A 79 10.17 3.57 -10.50
CA LEU A 79 9.93 2.18 -10.90
C LEU A 79 11.25 1.54 -11.30
N ILE A 80 11.59 0.42 -10.68
CA ILE A 80 12.81 -0.35 -10.97
C ILE A 80 12.40 -1.71 -11.55
N PRO A 81 12.36 -1.85 -12.88
CA PRO A 81 11.86 -3.07 -13.53
C PRO A 81 12.90 -4.20 -13.60
N ASN A 82 14.19 -3.88 -13.52
CA ASN A 82 15.30 -4.82 -13.73
C ASN A 82 16.47 -4.54 -12.77
N GLY A 83 17.37 -5.52 -12.67
CA GLY A 83 18.62 -5.43 -11.91
C GLY A 83 18.53 -5.91 -10.47
N LEU A 84 17.36 -5.91 -9.82
CA LEU A 84 17.24 -6.40 -8.45
C LEU A 84 17.32 -7.93 -8.39
N LYS A 85 18.18 -8.45 -7.51
CA LYS A 85 18.31 -9.90 -7.26
C LYS A 85 17.24 -10.37 -6.29
N PRO A 86 16.69 -11.59 -6.45
CA PRO A 86 15.74 -12.17 -5.52
C PRO A 86 16.38 -12.42 -4.13
N SER A 87 15.57 -12.50 -3.08
CA SER A 87 15.99 -12.79 -1.71
C SER A 87 17.18 -11.96 -1.20
N THR A 88 17.25 -10.68 -1.57
CA THR A 88 18.40 -9.81 -1.30
C THR A 88 17.95 -8.57 -0.53
N ASN A 89 18.70 -8.22 0.52
CA ASN A 89 18.52 -6.97 1.25
C ASN A 89 19.16 -5.83 0.48
N TYR A 90 18.42 -4.74 0.29
CA TYR A 90 18.90 -3.51 -0.32
C TYR A 90 18.67 -2.33 0.62
N THR A 91 19.57 -1.36 0.55
CA THR A 91 19.39 -0.03 1.14
C THR A 91 19.27 0.99 0.01
N VAL A 92 18.29 1.86 0.16
CA VAL A 92 17.87 2.83 -0.85
C VAL A 92 17.99 4.23 -0.28
N TRP A 93 18.50 5.15 -1.10
CA TRP A 93 18.54 6.57 -0.79
C TRP A 93 17.98 7.38 -1.96
N VAL A 94 17.30 8.46 -1.64
CA VAL A 94 16.91 9.48 -2.62
C VAL A 94 17.88 10.65 -2.49
N THR A 95 18.42 11.09 -3.62
CA THR A 95 19.34 12.22 -3.70
C THR A 95 18.73 13.38 -4.48
N GLN A 96 19.05 14.60 -4.06
CA GLN A 96 18.70 15.84 -4.74
C GLN A 96 19.93 16.74 -4.73
N GLY A 97 20.78 16.63 -5.76
CA GLY A 97 22.11 17.24 -5.75
C GLY A 97 22.95 16.72 -4.57
N PRO A 98 23.42 17.57 -3.63
CA PRO A 98 24.20 17.14 -2.47
C PRO A 98 23.33 16.62 -1.31
N LYS A 99 22.00 16.81 -1.35
CA LYS A 99 21.09 16.36 -0.30
C LYS A 99 20.79 14.89 -0.47
N ILE A 100 20.68 14.18 0.66
CA ILE A 100 20.34 12.77 0.70
C ILE A 100 19.24 12.50 1.73
N SER A 101 18.36 11.55 1.42
CA SER A 101 17.37 11.06 2.37
C SER A 101 18.01 10.19 3.46
N GLY A 102 17.25 9.86 4.49
CA GLY A 102 17.58 8.72 5.34
C GLY A 102 17.63 7.41 4.53
N PRO A 103 18.34 6.39 5.03
CA PRO A 103 18.36 5.06 4.41
C PRO A 103 16.97 4.43 4.48
N LEU A 104 16.51 3.87 3.36
CA LEU A 104 15.30 3.07 3.25
C LEU A 104 15.71 1.62 3.02
N TYR A 105 15.38 0.75 3.97
CA TYR A 105 15.70 -0.67 3.86
C TYR A 105 14.60 -1.40 3.10
N MET A 106 14.95 -2.35 2.23
CA MET A 106 13.98 -3.22 1.56
C MET A 106 14.56 -4.61 1.35
N TYR A 107 13.68 -5.60 1.22
CA TYR A 107 14.04 -6.98 0.93
C TYR A 107 13.26 -7.45 -0.29
N THR A 108 13.94 -8.03 -1.27
CA THR A 108 13.31 -8.58 -2.46
C THR A 108 12.76 -9.97 -2.18
N LYS A 109 11.63 -10.29 -2.82
CA LYS A 109 10.98 -11.60 -2.71
C LYS A 109 11.87 -12.70 -3.29
N SER A 110 11.63 -13.94 -2.88
CA SER A 110 12.28 -15.09 -3.51
C SER A 110 11.92 -15.24 -4.98
N GLU A 111 12.82 -15.86 -5.72
CA GLU A 111 12.65 -16.13 -7.15
C GLU A 111 11.40 -16.97 -7.42
N SER A 112 11.15 -17.99 -6.59
CA SER A 112 10.00 -18.89 -6.73
C SER A 112 8.67 -18.20 -6.44
N PHE A 113 8.66 -17.11 -5.67
CA PHE A 113 7.44 -16.35 -5.38
C PHE A 113 7.23 -15.15 -6.31
N SER A 114 8.26 -14.71 -7.03
CA SER A 114 8.21 -13.54 -7.93
C SER A 114 7.06 -13.58 -8.95
N GLN A 115 6.62 -14.78 -9.36
CA GLN A 115 5.54 -14.99 -10.32
C GLN A 115 4.13 -15.01 -9.73
N SER A 116 3.99 -15.05 -8.40
CA SER A 116 2.68 -15.14 -7.72
C SER A 116 2.06 -13.77 -7.43
N CYS A 117 2.89 -12.72 -7.39
CA CYS A 117 2.52 -11.40 -6.92
C CYS A 117 3.21 -10.31 -7.74
N ILE A 118 2.51 -9.79 -8.75
CA ILE A 118 3.02 -8.77 -9.66
C ILE A 118 2.86 -7.37 -9.08
N LEU A 119 3.81 -6.48 -9.37
CA LEU A 119 3.71 -5.06 -9.00
C LEU A 119 2.63 -4.38 -9.85
N VAL A 120 1.60 -3.85 -9.18
CA VAL A 120 0.58 -2.99 -9.81
C VAL A 120 0.86 -1.55 -9.44
N HIS A 121 0.93 -0.65 -10.43
CA HIS A 121 1.25 0.76 -10.22
C HIS A 121 0.52 1.67 -11.21
N SER A 122 0.67 2.99 -11.03
CA SER A 122 0.21 4.03 -11.97
C SER A 122 -1.26 3.87 -12.40
N LEU A 123 -2.14 3.51 -11.47
CA LEU A 123 -3.59 3.48 -11.68
C LEU A 123 -4.18 4.87 -11.41
N SER A 124 -4.70 5.56 -12.43
CA SER A 124 -5.19 6.94 -12.26
C SER A 124 -6.35 7.05 -11.27
N TYR A 125 -7.25 6.06 -11.25
CA TYR A 125 -8.38 6.00 -10.32
C TYR A 125 -8.01 5.43 -8.93
N CYS A 126 -6.80 4.88 -8.78
CA CYS A 126 -6.27 4.32 -7.52
C CYS A 126 -4.79 4.68 -7.32
N PRO A 127 -4.46 5.96 -7.12
CA PRO A 127 -3.08 6.43 -7.17
C PRO A 127 -2.23 6.00 -5.96
N MET A 128 -2.86 5.47 -4.90
CA MET A 128 -2.18 4.85 -3.76
C MET A 128 -1.72 3.40 -4.01
N VAL A 129 -2.16 2.78 -5.12
CA VAL A 129 -1.75 1.42 -5.49
C VAL A 129 -0.41 1.49 -6.22
N SER A 130 0.62 1.00 -5.56
CA SER A 130 2.00 0.91 -6.07
C SER A 130 2.74 -0.20 -5.32
N TYR A 131 2.15 -1.39 -5.30
CA TYR A 131 2.61 -2.51 -4.50
C TYR A 131 2.25 -3.84 -5.17
N PRO A 132 2.84 -4.97 -4.71
CA PRO A 132 2.52 -6.27 -5.27
C PRO A 132 1.11 -6.76 -4.94
N VAL A 133 0.42 -7.26 -5.96
CA VAL A 133 -0.97 -7.75 -5.91
C VAL A 133 -0.99 -9.21 -6.40
N PRO A 134 -1.83 -10.11 -5.84
CA PRO A 134 -1.84 -11.54 -6.17
C PRO A 134 -2.46 -11.82 -7.55
N LEU A 135 -1.73 -11.42 -8.59
CA LEU A 135 -2.02 -11.71 -9.98
C LEU A 135 -0.87 -12.56 -10.54
N PRO A 136 -1.16 -13.68 -11.23
CA PRO A 136 -0.13 -14.53 -11.79
C PRO A 136 0.59 -13.82 -12.93
N ALA A 137 1.93 -13.82 -12.88
CA ALA A 137 2.77 -13.17 -13.89
C ALA A 137 2.63 -13.79 -15.29
N SER A 138 2.21 -15.06 -15.40
CA SER A 138 2.04 -15.77 -16.68
C SER A 138 1.00 -15.12 -17.61
N GLY A 139 0.10 -14.30 -17.08
CA GLY A 139 -0.85 -13.52 -17.88
C GLY A 139 -0.28 -12.24 -18.48
N PHE A 140 0.97 -11.88 -18.14
CA PHE A 140 1.58 -10.60 -18.51
C PHE A 140 2.93 -10.86 -19.18
N SER A 141 3.17 -10.18 -20.31
CA SER A 141 4.42 -10.27 -21.06
C SER A 141 5.10 -8.90 -21.06
N THR A 142 6.41 -8.91 -20.87
CA THR A 142 7.29 -7.76 -21.08
C THR A 142 8.06 -7.96 -22.38
N THR A 143 8.29 -6.85 -23.11
CA THR A 143 9.14 -6.84 -24.31
C THR A 143 10.63 -6.95 -23.97
N ASP A 144 11.02 -6.55 -22.75
CA ASP A 144 12.38 -6.73 -22.24
C ASP A 144 12.49 -8.07 -21.51
N PRO A 145 13.31 -9.02 -22.00
CA PRO A 145 13.50 -10.34 -21.38
C PRO A 145 14.17 -10.28 -20.00
N ASN A 146 14.80 -9.16 -19.65
CA ASN A 146 15.46 -8.95 -18.35
C ASN A 146 14.59 -8.17 -17.35
N ALA A 147 13.41 -7.69 -17.77
CA ALA A 147 12.50 -6.96 -16.91
C ALA A 147 11.53 -7.91 -16.19
N THR A 148 11.21 -7.58 -14.94
CA THR A 148 10.08 -8.21 -14.26
C THR A 148 8.79 -7.60 -14.83
N PRO A 149 7.79 -8.40 -15.23
CA PRO A 149 6.53 -7.85 -15.71
C PRO A 149 5.88 -7.02 -14.60
N THR A 150 5.32 -5.87 -14.98
CA THR A 150 4.57 -4.97 -14.10
C THR A 150 3.23 -4.65 -14.75
N VAL A 151 2.26 -4.23 -13.95
CA VAL A 151 0.90 -3.94 -14.42
C VAL A 151 0.56 -2.50 -14.12
N ASP A 152 0.18 -1.78 -15.16
CA ASP A 152 -0.33 -0.42 -15.10
C ASP A 152 -1.82 -0.38 -15.47
N GLU A 153 -2.40 0.82 -15.56
CA GLU A 153 -3.82 0.97 -15.93
C GLU A 153 -4.15 0.41 -17.32
N SER A 154 -3.19 0.41 -18.26
CA SER A 154 -3.42 -0.04 -19.64
C SER A 154 -3.42 -1.56 -19.77
N THR A 155 -2.70 -2.25 -18.88
CA THR A 155 -2.50 -3.70 -18.90
C THR A 155 -3.35 -4.44 -17.85
N LEU A 156 -3.93 -3.73 -16.88
CA LEU A 156 -4.78 -4.32 -15.86
C LEU A 156 -6.05 -4.98 -16.46
N PRO A 157 -6.41 -6.21 -16.06
CA PRO A 157 -7.62 -6.86 -16.55
C PRO A 157 -8.88 -6.03 -16.34
N ALA A 158 -9.70 -5.89 -17.40
CA ALA A 158 -10.89 -5.05 -17.39
C ALA A 158 -11.92 -5.44 -16.31
N ALA A 159 -12.01 -6.73 -15.96
CA ALA A 159 -12.89 -7.21 -14.88
C ALA A 159 -12.50 -6.62 -13.51
N ILE A 160 -11.20 -6.47 -13.24
CA ILE A 160 -10.70 -5.86 -12.00
C ILE A 160 -10.94 -4.35 -12.04
N ALA A 161 -10.56 -3.70 -13.14
CA ALA A 161 -10.71 -2.25 -13.31
C ALA A 161 -12.19 -1.84 -13.15
N SER A 162 -13.10 -2.51 -13.88
CA SER A 162 -14.54 -2.22 -13.88
C SER A 162 -15.20 -2.39 -12.51
N SER A 163 -14.79 -3.38 -11.73
CA SER A 163 -15.28 -3.61 -10.36
C SER A 163 -15.04 -2.39 -9.48
N VAL A 164 -13.79 -1.89 -9.45
CA VAL A 164 -13.42 -0.72 -8.64
C VAL A 164 -14.03 0.55 -9.20
N THR A 165 -13.91 0.80 -10.51
CA THR A 165 -14.45 2.02 -11.13
C THR A 165 -15.97 2.11 -11.04
N GLY A 166 -16.68 0.97 -11.09
CA GLY A 166 -18.13 0.89 -10.90
C GLY A 166 -18.51 1.28 -9.47
N SER A 167 -17.79 0.75 -8.48
CA SER A 167 -17.96 1.11 -7.07
C SER A 167 -17.77 2.62 -6.84
N LEU A 168 -16.69 3.20 -7.37
CA LEU A 168 -16.40 4.64 -7.31
C LEU A 168 -17.48 5.50 -8.01
N THR A 169 -18.02 5.03 -9.14
CA THR A 169 -19.05 5.75 -9.90
C THR A 169 -20.39 5.74 -9.16
N ASN A 170 -20.76 4.60 -8.58
CA ASN A 170 -21.97 4.47 -7.78
C ASN A 170 -21.90 5.36 -6.53
N PHE A 171 -20.76 5.38 -5.86
CA PHE A 171 -20.56 6.24 -4.70
C PHE A 171 -20.60 7.73 -5.06
N SER A 172 -19.99 8.14 -6.19
CA SER A 172 -20.09 9.50 -6.71
C SER A 172 -21.56 9.90 -6.96
N THR A 173 -22.33 9.01 -7.59
CA THR A 173 -23.76 9.21 -7.83
C THR A 173 -24.53 9.37 -6.52
N LEU A 174 -24.28 8.51 -5.53
CA LEU A 174 -24.92 8.62 -4.20
C LEU A 174 -24.59 9.95 -3.53
N LEU A 175 -23.32 10.36 -3.56
CA LEU A 175 -22.89 11.61 -2.94
C LEU A 175 -23.47 12.84 -3.64
N SER A 176 -23.72 12.76 -4.95
CA SER A 176 -24.37 13.83 -5.73
C SER A 176 -25.85 14.04 -5.38
N THR A 177 -26.50 13.08 -4.70
CA THR A 177 -27.87 13.26 -4.19
C THR A 177 -27.92 14.26 -3.03
N PHE A 178 -26.79 14.47 -2.35
CA PHE A 178 -26.63 15.51 -1.36
C PHE A 178 -26.16 16.80 -2.06
N PRO A 179 -26.74 17.96 -1.71
CA PRO A 179 -26.40 19.24 -2.32
C PRO A 179 -25.06 19.78 -1.80
N CYS A 180 -23.97 19.12 -2.21
CA CYS A 180 -22.59 19.49 -1.92
C CYS A 180 -22.32 20.97 -2.27
N GLY A 181 -21.68 21.70 -1.36
CA GLY A 181 -21.35 23.13 -1.54
C GLY A 181 -22.51 24.11 -1.30
N ARG A 182 -23.76 23.62 -1.17
CA ARG A 182 -24.89 24.41 -0.65
C ARG A 182 -25.13 24.09 0.82
N ASP A 183 -25.22 22.80 1.15
CA ASP A 183 -25.51 22.33 2.50
C ASP A 183 -24.21 21.82 3.15
N VAL A 184 -24.03 22.17 4.42
CA VAL A 184 -22.83 21.82 5.20
C VAL A 184 -23.18 20.69 6.15
N TYR A 185 -22.67 19.48 5.87
CA TYR A 185 -22.81 18.34 6.79
C TYR A 185 -21.70 18.30 7.85
N SER A 186 -20.58 18.98 7.59
CA SER A 186 -19.41 19.04 8.47
C SER A 186 -18.67 20.37 8.30
N PRO A 187 -18.17 20.99 9.39
CA PRO A 187 -17.30 22.16 9.32
C PRO A 187 -15.85 21.83 8.91
N LEU A 188 -15.44 20.56 8.96
CA LEU A 188 -14.07 20.11 8.71
C LEU A 188 -13.88 19.36 7.39
N HIS A 189 -14.96 18.82 6.84
CA HIS A 189 -14.91 17.93 5.69
C HIS A 189 -15.92 18.32 4.62
N SER A 190 -15.47 18.23 3.37
CA SER A 190 -16.25 18.47 2.16
C SER A 190 -16.62 17.15 1.48
N CYS A 191 -17.57 17.21 0.55
CA CYS A 191 -17.89 16.04 -0.27
C CYS A 191 -16.69 15.52 -1.08
N ALA A 192 -15.70 16.36 -1.41
CA ALA A 192 -14.50 15.95 -2.12
C ALA A 192 -13.63 15.12 -1.19
N ASP A 193 -13.43 15.57 0.04
CA ASP A 193 -12.71 14.81 1.06
C ASP A 193 -13.39 13.45 1.29
N CYS A 194 -14.74 13.41 1.37
CA CYS A 194 -15.50 12.17 1.52
C CYS A 194 -15.27 11.22 0.34
N TYR A 195 -15.32 11.75 -0.88
CA TYR A 195 -15.08 10.97 -2.09
C TYR A 195 -13.65 10.43 -2.16
N ASP A 196 -12.65 11.24 -1.79
CA ASP A 196 -11.24 10.84 -1.79
C ASP A 196 -10.93 9.81 -0.68
N ALA A 197 -11.56 9.95 0.50
CA ALA A 197 -11.50 8.94 1.55
C ALA A 197 -12.11 7.61 1.09
N TYR A 198 -13.30 7.65 0.45
CA TYR A 198 -13.93 6.47 -0.12
C TYR A 198 -13.08 5.83 -1.22
N ARG A 199 -12.50 6.64 -2.12
CA ARG A 199 -11.62 6.15 -3.17
C ARG A 199 -10.44 5.38 -2.57
N THR A 200 -9.77 5.98 -1.61
CA THR A 200 -8.62 5.37 -0.91
C THR A 200 -9.01 4.03 -0.29
N TRP A 201 -10.13 3.98 0.45
CA TRP A 201 -10.66 2.75 1.04
C TRP A 201 -11.00 1.70 -0.03
N ALA A 202 -11.74 2.08 -1.08
CA ALA A 202 -12.18 1.16 -2.12
C ALA A 202 -10.98 0.54 -2.85
N CYS A 203 -9.93 1.33 -3.13
CA CYS A 203 -8.69 0.85 -3.72
C CYS A 203 -7.96 -0.15 -2.79
N PHE A 204 -7.79 0.16 -1.51
CA PHE A 204 -7.09 -0.75 -0.59
C PHE A 204 -7.86 -2.06 -0.33
N VAL A 205 -9.19 -2.00 -0.27
CA VAL A 205 -10.03 -3.20 -0.14
C VAL A 205 -10.07 -3.99 -1.44
N SER A 206 -9.95 -3.35 -2.60
CA SER A 206 -10.02 -4.05 -3.89
C SER A 206 -8.69 -4.67 -4.32
N PHE A 207 -7.56 -4.02 -4.01
CA PHE A 207 -6.22 -4.46 -4.40
C PHE A 207 -5.47 -5.00 -3.18
N PRO A 208 -5.58 -6.32 -2.87
CA PRO A 208 -4.87 -6.90 -1.74
C PRO A 208 -3.36 -6.85 -1.94
N ARG A 209 -2.65 -6.43 -0.89
CA ARG A 209 -1.18 -6.45 -0.84
C ARG A 209 -0.72 -7.87 -0.54
N CYS A 210 0.24 -8.38 -1.29
CA CYS A 210 0.70 -9.75 -1.10
C CYS A 210 2.22 -9.88 -0.94
N THR A 211 2.61 -10.78 -0.05
CA THR A 211 3.99 -11.18 0.23
C THR A 211 4.09 -12.70 0.33
N GLU A 212 5.32 -13.19 0.44
CA GLU A 212 5.61 -14.61 0.58
C GLU A 212 4.89 -15.21 1.80
N PRO A 213 4.49 -16.48 1.74
CA PRO A 213 3.97 -17.18 2.91
C PRO A 213 4.93 -17.08 4.10
N LEU A 214 4.39 -16.82 5.29
CA LEU A 214 5.19 -16.82 6.51
C LEU A 214 5.66 -18.26 6.82
N PRO A 215 6.88 -18.46 7.32
CA PRO A 215 7.34 -19.77 7.76
C PRO A 215 6.37 -20.35 8.80
N GLY A 216 5.82 -21.54 8.53
CA GLY A 216 4.87 -22.21 9.44
C GLY A 216 3.39 -21.86 9.23
N SER A 217 3.03 -20.97 8.30
CA SER A 217 1.61 -20.76 7.95
C SER A 217 1.00 -22.00 7.27
N PRO A 218 -0.25 -22.37 7.59
CA PRO A 218 -0.91 -23.49 6.96
C PRO A 218 -1.08 -23.24 5.45
N THR A 219 -0.42 -24.05 4.64
CA THR A 219 -0.50 -24.03 3.17
C THR A 219 -1.74 -24.73 2.63
N THR A 220 -2.55 -25.34 3.51
CA THR A 220 -3.75 -26.10 3.18
C THR A 220 -5.00 -25.40 3.72
N PRO A 221 -6.13 -25.38 2.97
CA PRO A 221 -7.39 -24.85 3.46
C PRO A 221 -7.92 -25.79 4.56
N THR A 222 -7.68 -25.45 5.83
CA THR A 222 -8.28 -26.18 6.94
C THR A 222 -9.73 -25.72 7.06
N SER A 223 -10.65 -26.52 6.52
CA SER A 223 -12.08 -26.39 6.76
C SER A 223 -12.36 -26.73 8.22
N SER A 224 -12.30 -25.75 9.11
CA SER A 224 -12.74 -25.93 10.50
C SER A 224 -13.22 -24.60 11.05
N GLY A 225 -14.55 -24.45 11.14
CA GLY A 225 -15.20 -23.49 12.01
C GLY A 225 -14.99 -23.85 13.48
N SER A 226 -13.73 -23.80 13.92
CA SER A 226 -13.34 -24.02 15.30
C SER A 226 -12.67 -22.77 15.81
N SER A 227 -13.26 -22.22 16.88
CA SER A 227 -12.69 -21.24 17.81
C SER A 227 -11.17 -21.32 17.85
N SER A 228 -10.53 -20.50 17.02
CA SER A 228 -9.08 -20.44 16.97
C SER A 228 -8.67 -19.54 18.11
N THR A 229 -8.21 -20.18 19.20
CA THR A 229 -7.25 -19.56 20.11
C THR A 229 -6.23 -18.83 19.26
N VAL A 230 -6.22 -17.50 19.36
CA VAL A 230 -5.30 -16.60 18.68
C VAL A 230 -3.90 -17.21 18.79
N ASP A 231 -3.34 -17.69 17.68
CA ASP A 231 -1.93 -18.04 17.63
C ASP A 231 -1.18 -16.71 17.81
N PRO A 232 -0.43 -16.52 18.92
CA PRO A 232 0.29 -15.27 19.19
C PRO A 232 1.40 -14.97 18.17
N GLN A 233 1.59 -15.83 17.15
CA GLN A 233 2.65 -15.72 16.16
C GLN A 233 2.24 -15.06 14.84
N VAL A 234 0.95 -14.87 14.54
CA VAL A 234 0.51 -14.21 13.29
C VAL A 234 0.09 -12.77 13.58
N PRO A 235 0.83 -11.76 13.08
CA PRO A 235 0.49 -10.37 13.31
C PRO A 235 -0.91 -10.03 12.76
N PHE A 236 -1.72 -9.27 13.49
CA PHE A 236 -3.13 -8.96 13.13
C PHE A 236 -3.33 -8.24 11.79
N ALA A 237 -2.25 -7.81 11.13
CA ALA A 237 -2.30 -7.23 9.80
C ALA A 237 -2.04 -8.25 8.69
N LEU A 238 -1.47 -9.41 9.00
CA LEU A 238 -1.06 -10.43 8.04
C LEU A 238 -2.04 -11.59 8.07
N LYS A 239 -2.59 -11.95 6.91
CA LYS A 239 -3.52 -13.08 6.78
C LYS A 239 -3.00 -14.08 5.76
N PRO A 240 -2.68 -15.32 6.17
CA PRO A 240 -2.36 -16.38 5.24
C PRO A 240 -3.54 -16.65 4.30
N ARG A 241 -3.26 -16.76 3.00
CA ARG A 241 -4.21 -17.09 1.96
C ARG A 241 -3.75 -18.37 1.27
N PRO A 242 -4.49 -19.49 1.40
CA PRO A 242 -4.13 -20.71 0.69
C PRO A 242 -4.37 -20.53 -0.82
N ALA A 243 -3.70 -21.36 -1.61
CA ALA A 243 -3.97 -21.46 -3.04
C ALA A 243 -5.45 -21.79 -3.27
N GLN A 244 -6.03 -21.28 -4.37
CA GLN A 244 -7.44 -21.45 -4.73
C GLN A 244 -8.45 -20.87 -3.73
N SER A 245 -8.02 -20.06 -2.76
CA SER A 245 -8.94 -19.32 -1.90
C SER A 245 -9.76 -18.30 -2.69
N LEU A 246 -10.95 -17.95 -2.17
CA LEU A 246 -11.77 -16.91 -2.77
C LEU A 246 -11.00 -15.58 -2.78
N PRO A 247 -10.90 -14.90 -3.95
CA PRO A 247 -10.29 -13.58 -4.02
C PRO A 247 -11.02 -12.57 -3.14
N ARG A 248 -10.27 -11.60 -2.58
CA ARG A 248 -10.86 -10.54 -1.76
C ARG A 248 -11.89 -9.70 -2.53
N ALA A 249 -11.62 -9.43 -3.80
CA ALA A 249 -12.42 -8.53 -4.60
C ALA A 249 -12.86 -9.19 -5.90
N ALA A 250 -14.04 -8.79 -6.37
CA ALA A 250 -14.60 -9.28 -7.63
C ALA A 250 -13.68 -8.93 -8.81
N GLY A 251 -13.61 -9.84 -9.78
CA GLY A 251 -12.78 -9.69 -10.99
C GLY A 251 -11.36 -10.24 -10.86
N PHE A 252 -10.87 -10.49 -9.64
CA PHE A 252 -9.59 -11.16 -9.44
C PHE A 252 -9.69 -12.66 -9.72
N PRO A 253 -8.66 -13.28 -10.33
CA PRO A 253 -8.57 -14.73 -10.42
C PRO A 253 -8.26 -15.36 -9.06
N SER A 254 -8.65 -16.62 -8.87
CA SER A 254 -8.20 -17.40 -7.70
C SER A 254 -6.67 -17.50 -7.70
N PRO A 255 -6.02 -17.34 -6.54
CA PRO A 255 -4.57 -17.37 -6.45
C PRO A 255 -4.04 -18.77 -6.77
N THR A 256 -2.99 -18.85 -7.59
CA THR A 256 -2.35 -20.12 -7.97
C THR A 256 -1.45 -20.67 -6.87
N THR A 257 -0.87 -19.78 -6.06
CA THR A 257 0.08 -20.09 -5.00
C THR A 257 -0.42 -19.51 -3.68
N ALA A 258 -0.11 -20.17 -2.56
CA ALA A 258 -0.37 -19.58 -1.26
C ALA A 258 0.46 -18.29 -1.08
N TYR A 259 -0.10 -17.29 -0.42
CA TYR A 259 0.57 -16.03 -0.12
C TYR A 259 0.12 -15.50 1.23
N THR A 260 0.89 -14.58 1.80
CA THR A 260 0.44 -13.81 2.95
C THR A 260 -0.10 -12.47 2.47
N GLU A 261 -1.34 -12.18 2.81
CA GLU A 261 -1.99 -10.91 2.52
C GLU A 261 -1.70 -9.91 3.63
N LEU A 262 -1.23 -8.71 3.28
CA LEU A 262 -1.27 -7.56 4.18
C LEU A 262 -2.66 -6.91 4.07
N LEU A 263 -3.47 -7.08 5.11
CA LEU A 263 -4.84 -6.58 5.18
C LEU A 263 -4.86 -5.04 5.09
N PRO A 264 -5.91 -4.45 4.49
CA PRO A 264 -6.09 -3.00 4.52
C PRO A 264 -6.31 -2.53 5.96
N CYS A 265 -5.74 -1.39 6.31
CA CYS A 265 -5.89 -0.80 7.64
C CYS A 265 -7.35 -0.40 7.92
N ILE A 266 -7.88 -0.73 9.10
CA ILE A 266 -9.24 -0.38 9.51
C ILE A 266 -9.48 1.13 9.49
N GLU A 267 -8.42 1.92 9.65
CA GLU A 267 -8.43 3.37 9.63
C GLU A 267 -8.78 3.92 8.24
N SER A 268 -8.54 3.17 7.17
CA SER A 268 -9.05 3.52 5.83
C SER A 268 -10.59 3.51 5.81
N CYS A 269 -11.23 2.55 6.48
CA CYS A 269 -12.69 2.51 6.62
C CYS A 269 -13.18 3.64 7.53
N GLN A 270 -12.52 3.83 8.68
CA GLN A 270 -12.88 4.91 9.62
C GLN A 270 -12.67 6.29 8.99
N ALA A 271 -11.73 6.44 8.06
CA ALA A 271 -11.52 7.66 7.28
C ALA A 271 -12.76 8.00 6.43
N VAL A 272 -13.41 7.01 5.82
CA VAL A 272 -14.70 7.23 5.15
C VAL A 272 -15.75 7.65 6.17
N ARG A 273 -15.86 6.92 7.29
CA ARG A 273 -16.85 7.20 8.34
C ARG A 273 -16.78 8.62 8.90
N ARG A 274 -15.56 9.13 9.15
CA ARG A 274 -15.34 10.47 9.72
C ARG A 274 -15.51 11.60 8.72
N THR A 275 -15.26 11.32 7.44
CA THR A 275 -15.21 12.33 6.39
C THR A 275 -16.55 12.48 5.68
N CYS A 276 -17.33 11.41 5.62
CA CYS A 276 -18.57 11.39 4.85
C CYS A 276 -19.82 11.81 5.66
N PRO A 277 -20.87 12.26 4.96
CA PRO A 277 -22.11 12.65 5.62
C PRO A 277 -22.79 11.50 6.40
N PRO A 278 -23.33 11.75 7.60
CA PRO A 278 -23.94 10.69 8.43
C PRO A 278 -25.12 9.95 7.79
N PHE A 279 -25.88 10.60 6.89
CA PHE A 279 -27.03 9.99 6.23
C PHE A 279 -26.66 8.84 5.29
N LEU A 280 -25.39 8.72 4.87
CA LEU A 280 -24.92 7.57 4.10
C LEU A 280 -24.90 6.27 4.92
N GLY A 281 -25.02 6.35 6.25
CA GLY A 281 -25.08 5.16 7.11
C GLY A 281 -23.81 4.33 7.07
N TRP A 282 -22.67 4.92 6.71
CA TRP A 282 -21.40 4.20 6.60
C TRP A 282 -20.99 3.60 7.94
N ALA A 283 -20.77 2.29 7.96
CA ALA A 283 -20.39 1.55 9.15
C ALA A 283 -19.15 0.70 8.87
N CYS A 284 -18.21 0.71 9.82
CA CYS A 284 -17.01 -0.11 9.79
C CYS A 284 -17.16 -1.29 10.76
N PRO A 285 -16.53 -2.44 10.46
CA PRO A 285 -16.49 -3.58 11.39
C PRO A 285 -15.97 -3.19 12.77
N VAL A 286 -16.50 -3.84 13.80
CA VAL A 286 -16.08 -3.61 15.19
C VAL A 286 -14.80 -4.43 15.45
N PRO A 287 -13.73 -3.80 15.97
CA PRO A 287 -12.44 -4.45 16.26
C PRO A 287 -12.57 -5.79 16.98
N ASP A 288 -13.33 -5.79 18.07
CA ASP A 288 -13.45 -6.89 19.01
C ASP A 288 -14.38 -8.03 18.56
N VAL A 289 -15.00 -7.91 17.37
CA VAL A 289 -15.94 -8.91 16.86
C VAL A 289 -15.37 -9.63 15.65
N ASN A 290 -15.12 -8.90 14.56
CA ASN A 290 -14.73 -9.51 13.28
C ASN A 290 -13.84 -8.62 12.40
N ALA A 291 -13.42 -7.43 12.88
CA ALA A 291 -12.61 -6.55 12.04
C ALA A 291 -11.26 -7.19 11.67
N ALA A 292 -10.63 -7.91 12.60
CA ALA A 292 -9.35 -8.60 12.38
C ALA A 292 -9.40 -9.67 11.28
N GLU A 293 -10.59 -10.11 10.86
CA GLU A 293 -10.71 -11.06 9.74
C GLU A 293 -10.49 -10.39 8.38
N SER A 294 -10.80 -9.10 8.26
CA SER A 294 -10.89 -8.40 6.98
C SER A 294 -10.02 -7.15 6.89
N TYR A 295 -9.63 -6.59 8.03
CA TYR A 295 -8.80 -5.40 8.17
C TYR A 295 -7.64 -5.65 9.14
N ALA A 296 -6.53 -4.99 8.85
CA ALA A 296 -5.45 -4.84 9.80
C ALA A 296 -5.90 -3.85 10.89
N LEU A 297 -5.71 -4.22 12.14
CA LEU A 297 -5.93 -3.35 13.29
C LEU A 297 -4.59 -2.68 13.62
N GLY A 298 -4.56 -1.34 13.62
CA GLY A 298 -3.42 -0.56 14.10
C GLY A 298 -3.38 -0.49 15.63
N VAL A 299 -2.49 0.35 16.16
CA VAL A 299 -2.50 0.73 17.58
C VAL A 299 -3.85 1.41 17.88
N TRP A 300 -4.73 0.74 18.64
CA TRP A 300 -5.90 1.38 19.22
C TRP A 300 -5.48 2.03 20.54
N ASP A 301 -5.84 3.30 20.73
CA ASP A 301 -5.99 3.85 22.08
C ASP A 301 -6.93 2.90 22.86
N SER A 302 -6.66 2.66 24.15
CA SER A 302 -7.39 1.67 24.97
C SER A 302 -8.91 1.70 24.73
N TRP A 303 -9.58 0.55 24.81
CA TRP A 303 -11.01 0.29 24.58
C TRP A 303 -12.02 1.37 25.07
N ASN A 304 -11.64 2.23 26.03
CA ASN A 304 -12.45 3.34 26.53
C ASN A 304 -12.20 4.71 25.87
N GLY A 305 -11.23 4.85 24.95
CA GLY A 305 -10.85 6.12 24.31
C GLY A 305 -10.34 7.19 25.27
N LEU A 306 -9.95 6.84 26.51
CA LEU A 306 -9.60 7.80 27.57
C LEU A 306 -8.11 8.13 27.66
N ILE A 307 -7.25 7.40 26.94
CA ILE A 307 -5.81 7.66 26.95
C ILE A 307 -5.35 7.92 25.51
N PRO A 308 -5.22 9.19 25.10
CA PRO A 308 -4.53 9.54 23.86
C PRO A 308 -3.08 9.06 23.95
N GLY A 309 -2.64 8.17 23.05
CA GLY A 309 -1.24 7.72 22.98
C GLY A 309 -0.88 6.60 23.96
N GLY A 310 -1.85 5.79 24.38
CA GLY A 310 -1.63 4.67 25.32
C GLY A 310 -0.99 3.42 24.69
N GLY A 311 -0.95 3.31 23.37
CA GLY A 311 -0.31 2.19 22.68
C GLY A 311 1.14 2.49 22.26
N LEU A 312 2.03 1.51 22.45
CA LEU A 312 3.42 1.62 22.02
C LEU A 312 3.49 1.63 20.49
N LEU A 313 4.23 2.59 19.90
CA LEU A 313 4.45 2.63 18.45
C LEU A 313 5.02 1.29 17.97
N GLY A 314 4.34 0.68 16.99
CA GLY A 314 4.72 -0.63 16.49
C GLY A 314 4.19 -1.82 17.28
N GLN A 315 3.33 -1.62 18.30
CA GLN A 315 2.67 -2.69 19.05
C GLN A 315 1.18 -2.43 19.23
N ALA A 316 0.33 -3.41 18.91
CA ALA A 316 -1.09 -3.41 19.25
C ALA A 316 -1.29 -4.20 20.55
N ASP A 317 -1.88 -3.59 21.59
CA ASP A 317 -2.33 -4.27 22.80
C ASP A 317 -3.73 -4.85 22.58
N MET A 318 -3.84 -6.17 22.72
CA MET A 318 -5.05 -6.95 22.42
C MET A 318 -5.77 -7.42 23.68
N GLY A 319 -5.42 -6.88 24.86
CA GLY A 319 -5.99 -7.32 26.15
C GLY A 319 -5.51 -8.71 26.60
N ASN A 320 -4.77 -9.45 25.75
CA ASN A 320 -4.09 -10.71 26.05
C ASN A 320 -2.60 -10.68 25.62
N GLY A 321 -2.04 -9.49 25.41
CA GLY A 321 -0.64 -9.29 25.00
C GLY A 321 -0.46 -8.26 23.87
N THR A 322 0.79 -7.86 23.65
CA THR A 322 1.19 -6.90 22.60
C THR A 322 1.71 -7.61 21.36
N VAL A 323 1.22 -7.26 20.17
CA VAL A 323 1.67 -7.82 18.88
C VAL A 323 2.29 -6.75 17.99
N SER A 324 3.42 -7.07 17.35
CA SER A 324 4.10 -6.12 16.47
C SER A 324 3.25 -5.80 15.24
N VAL A 325 3.07 -4.50 14.97
CA VAL A 325 2.43 -3.98 13.76
C VAL A 325 3.45 -3.34 12.81
N THR A 326 4.71 -3.74 12.91
CA THR A 326 5.79 -3.29 12.03
C THR A 326 6.31 -4.40 11.13
N ASP A 327 6.83 -4.02 9.97
CA ASP A 327 7.71 -4.90 9.22
C ASP A 327 9.04 -5.13 9.96
N GLN A 328 9.86 -6.03 9.41
CA GLN A 328 11.19 -6.36 9.94
C GLN A 328 12.17 -5.17 9.98
N PHE A 329 11.83 -4.05 9.35
CA PHE A 329 12.62 -2.82 9.30
C PHE A 329 12.00 -1.70 10.15
N GLY A 330 11.00 -2.02 10.99
CA GLY A 330 10.34 -1.07 11.88
C GLY A 330 9.30 -0.16 11.20
N ARG A 331 8.93 -0.43 9.95
CA ARG A 331 7.86 0.32 9.27
C ARG A 331 6.50 -0.17 9.72
N ILE A 332 5.73 0.74 10.30
CA ILE A 332 4.39 0.45 10.79
C ILE A 332 3.44 0.20 9.61
N TRP A 333 2.68 -0.89 9.66
CA TRP A 333 1.72 -1.24 8.61
C TRP A 333 0.46 -0.39 8.62
N CYS A 334 -0.04 -0.02 9.81
CA CYS A 334 -1.23 0.81 10.02
C CYS A 334 -0.97 1.87 11.09
N ASN A 335 -1.41 3.11 10.83
CA ASN A 335 -1.13 4.30 11.66
C ASN A 335 0.34 4.78 11.65
N GLY A 336 1.10 4.41 10.61
CA GLY A 336 2.37 5.05 10.30
C GLY A 336 2.13 6.41 9.65
N ALA A 337 1.86 7.43 10.47
CA ALA A 337 2.07 8.83 10.10
C ALA A 337 3.52 9.21 10.36
#